data_AF-A0A1H8BMQ1-F1
#
_entry.id   AF-A0A1H8BMQ1-F1
#
_cell.length_a   1.000
_cell.length_b   1.000
_cell.length_c   1.000
_cell.angle_alpha   90.00
_cell.angle_beta   90.00
_cell.angle_gamma   90.00
#
_symmetry.space_group_name_H-M   'P 1'
#
loop_
_entity.id
_entity.type
_entity.pdbx_description
1 polymer ?
#
loop_
_entity_poly.entity_id
_entity_poly.type
_entity_poly.pdbx_seq_one_letter_code
_entity_poly.pdbx_strand_id
1 'polypeptide(L)'
;MFRARTQWCLLLLAASMSPALAQSAAPQLRGKSVTAGWTEERLQRLGGMGEFVPKSFSQTLSAYVSTEGRVFARRTVYGGGARRPKTGQASSVGSDGPGGQQARVSGRSLIVTTQFAGGVRLVRIEFNADFSGCTTSVVLGRENGTAIARGRSLINGAALEIKEAHVSNTSCSIQVGNAFEH
;
A
#
# COMPACT_ATOMS: atom_id res chain seq x y z
N MET A 1 -20.90 41.03 59.08
CA MET A 1 -21.69 39.79 58.86
C MET A 1 -22.17 39.86 57.41
N PHE A 2 -21.89 38.98 56.45
CA PHE A 2 -21.38 37.60 56.39
C PHE A 2 -20.53 37.45 55.10
N ARG A 3 -19.44 36.66 55.15
CA ARG A 3 -18.59 36.30 54.00
C ARG A 3 -19.24 35.16 53.21
N ALA A 4 -19.38 35.29 51.90
CA ALA A 4 -19.70 34.15 51.01
C ALA A 4 -18.40 33.51 50.54
N ARG A 5 -18.15 32.27 50.98
CA ARG A 5 -17.05 31.41 50.51
C ARG A 5 -17.55 30.60 49.33
N THR A 6 -16.97 30.81 48.15
CA THR A 6 -17.21 29.98 46.96
C THR A 6 -16.18 28.86 46.95
N GLN A 7 -16.62 27.62 47.09
CA GLN A 7 -15.76 26.44 47.09
C GLN A 7 -16.41 25.31 46.29
N TRP A 8 -15.59 24.62 45.49
CA TRP A 8 -15.76 23.30 44.87
C TRP A 8 -16.43 23.28 43.48
N CYS A 9 -16.09 22.41 42.52
CA CYS A 9 -15.38 21.12 42.54
C CYS A 9 -14.41 21.01 41.35
N LEU A 10 -13.17 20.57 41.57
CA LEU A 10 -12.28 20.07 40.53
C LEU A 10 -12.72 18.63 40.17
N LEU A 11 -13.35 18.47 39.00
CA LEU A 11 -13.61 17.16 38.38
C LEU A 11 -12.29 16.63 37.79
N LEU A 12 -11.68 15.66 38.47
CA LEU A 12 -10.57 14.87 37.94
C LEU A 12 -11.10 13.93 36.84
N LEU A 13 -10.87 14.31 35.59
CA LEU A 13 -11.14 13.48 34.41
C LEU A 13 -10.09 12.36 34.35
N ALA A 14 -10.43 11.17 34.84
CA ALA A 14 -9.60 9.98 34.68
C ALA A 14 -9.60 9.54 33.21
N ALA A 15 -8.58 9.96 32.46
CA ALA A 15 -8.35 9.53 31.09
C ALA A 15 -7.98 8.04 31.09
N SER A 16 -8.93 7.19 30.70
CA SER A 16 -8.72 5.77 30.43
C SER A 16 -7.81 5.61 29.22
N MET A 17 -6.50 5.51 29.46
CA MET A 17 -5.53 5.11 28.44
C MET A 17 -5.77 3.64 28.08
N SER A 18 -6.65 3.39 27.13
CA SER A 18 -6.78 2.07 26.51
C SER A 18 -5.48 1.81 25.71
N PRO A 19 -4.72 0.75 26.00
CA PRO A 19 -3.58 0.41 25.17
C PRO A 19 -4.09 0.07 23.77
N ALA A 20 -3.63 0.83 22.78
CA ALA A 20 -3.88 0.53 21.37
C ALA A 20 -3.25 -0.84 21.09
N LEU A 21 -4.08 -1.87 20.93
CA LEU A 21 -3.62 -3.19 20.51
C LEU A 21 -3.05 -3.04 19.10
N ALA A 22 -1.72 -3.07 19.01
CA ALA A 22 -1.03 -3.20 17.74
C ALA A 22 -1.60 -4.42 17.02
N GLN A 23 -2.14 -4.21 15.82
CA GLN A 23 -2.70 -5.26 14.97
C GLN A 23 -1.63 -6.34 14.82
N SER A 24 -1.81 -7.48 15.48
CA SER A 24 -0.75 -8.47 15.59
C SER A 24 -0.52 -9.10 14.22
N ALA A 25 0.54 -8.66 13.55
CA ALA A 25 1.05 -9.38 12.41
C ALA A 25 1.30 -10.82 12.85
N ALA A 26 0.97 -11.80 11.99
CA ALA A 26 1.26 -13.20 12.21
C ALA A 26 2.71 -13.34 12.72
N PRO A 27 2.95 -13.88 13.93
CA PRO A 27 4.28 -13.90 14.53
C PRO A 27 5.35 -14.47 13.60
N GLN A 28 4.96 -15.41 12.74
CA GLN A 28 5.78 -16.07 11.72
C GLN A 28 6.34 -15.10 10.66
N LEU A 29 5.68 -13.96 10.42
CA LEU A 29 6.13 -12.96 9.44
C LEU A 29 7.11 -11.95 10.03
N ARG A 30 7.22 -11.86 11.36
CA ARG A 30 8.09 -10.86 12.02
C ARG A 30 9.54 -11.11 11.64
N GLY A 31 10.26 -10.03 11.32
CA GLY A 31 11.64 -10.08 10.84
C GLY A 31 11.79 -10.67 9.44
N LYS A 32 10.71 -10.75 8.65
CA LYS A 32 10.74 -11.24 7.27
C LYS A 32 10.36 -10.16 6.27
N SER A 33 10.93 -10.29 5.09
CA SER A 33 10.58 -9.53 3.91
C SER A 33 9.90 -10.37 2.85
N VAL A 34 9.04 -9.72 2.08
CA VAL A 34 8.30 -10.31 0.98
C VAL A 34 8.44 -9.43 -0.24
N THR A 35 8.72 -10.03 -1.38
CA THR A 35 8.75 -9.34 -2.66
C THR A 35 7.73 -9.95 -3.60
N ALA A 36 6.84 -9.12 -4.12
CA ALA A 36 5.87 -9.49 -5.14
C ALA A 36 6.16 -8.74 -6.44
N GLY A 37 6.09 -9.42 -7.57
CA GLY A 37 6.22 -8.83 -8.89
C GLY A 37 4.95 -9.03 -9.72
N TRP A 38 4.64 -8.09 -10.62
CA TRP A 38 3.60 -8.27 -11.64
C TRP A 38 3.80 -7.30 -12.81
N THR A 39 3.11 -7.58 -13.91
CA THR A 39 2.96 -6.67 -15.06
C THR A 39 1.56 -6.08 -15.04
N GLU A 40 1.45 -4.76 -15.21
CA GLU A 40 0.18 -4.06 -15.36
C GLU A 40 0.10 -3.45 -16.78
N GLU A 41 -0.83 -3.97 -17.57
CA GLU A 41 -1.16 -3.45 -18.90
C GLU A 41 -2.32 -2.48 -18.76
N ARG A 42 -2.20 -1.28 -19.32
CA ARG A 42 -3.14 -0.18 -19.13
C ARG A 42 -3.51 0.44 -20.44
N LEU A 43 -4.79 0.76 -20.60
CA LEU A 43 -5.23 1.78 -21.54
C LEU A 43 -5.26 3.12 -20.80
N GLN A 44 -4.25 3.98 -21.04
CA GLN A 44 -4.03 5.17 -20.23
C GLN A 44 -3.73 6.44 -21.03
N ARG A 45 -3.95 7.59 -20.39
CA ARG A 45 -3.61 8.92 -20.88
C ARG A 45 -2.79 9.68 -19.84
N LEU A 46 -1.77 10.43 -20.28
CA LEU A 46 -0.92 11.26 -19.42
C LEU A 46 -1.14 12.74 -19.73
N GLY A 47 -1.18 13.57 -18.69
CA GLY A 47 -1.33 15.03 -18.81
C GLY A 47 -2.76 15.51 -19.08
N GLY A 48 -3.74 14.62 -19.11
CA GLY A 48 -5.17 14.97 -19.28
C GLY A 48 -5.57 15.35 -20.71
N MET A 49 -4.66 15.30 -21.67
CA MET A 49 -4.89 15.66 -23.07
C MET A 49 -4.52 14.51 -24.01
N GLY A 50 -5.22 14.43 -25.15
CA GLY A 50 -4.99 13.43 -26.20
C GLY A 50 -5.75 12.12 -26.00
N GLU A 51 -5.33 11.12 -26.77
CA GLU A 51 -5.93 9.78 -26.82
C GLU A 51 -5.44 8.86 -25.69
N PHE A 52 -6.26 7.88 -25.36
CA PHE A 52 -5.82 6.77 -24.52
C PHE A 52 -4.94 5.82 -25.33
N VAL A 53 -3.79 5.44 -24.76
CA VAL A 53 -2.82 4.57 -25.41
C VAL A 53 -2.51 3.34 -24.54
N PRO A 54 -2.29 2.16 -25.15
CA PRO A 54 -1.86 0.99 -24.43
C PRO A 54 -0.43 1.17 -23.92
N LYS A 55 -0.19 0.82 -22.66
CA LYS A 55 1.13 0.83 -22.02
C LYS A 55 1.26 -0.34 -21.06
N SER A 56 2.46 -0.91 -20.99
CA SER A 56 2.81 -1.97 -20.05
C SER A 56 3.82 -1.47 -19.04
N PHE A 57 3.62 -1.85 -17.77
CA PHE A 57 4.48 -1.47 -16.65
C PHE A 57 4.80 -2.69 -15.80
N SER A 58 6.08 -2.96 -15.60
CA SER A 58 6.50 -3.91 -14.58
C SER A 58 6.44 -3.24 -13.20
N GLN A 59 6.04 -4.00 -12.19
CA GLN A 59 5.81 -3.52 -10.83
C GLN A 59 6.48 -4.48 -9.86
N THR A 60 7.09 -3.90 -8.82
CA THR A 60 7.60 -4.66 -7.67
C THR A 60 7.03 -4.04 -6.40
N LEU A 61 6.48 -4.88 -5.52
CA LEU A 61 6.14 -4.52 -4.15
C LEU A 61 7.10 -5.25 -3.22
N SER A 62 7.92 -4.51 -2.49
CA SER A 62 8.71 -5.05 -1.39
C SER A 62 8.03 -4.67 -0.08
N ALA A 63 7.89 -5.62 0.83
CA ALA A 63 7.39 -5.39 2.16
C ALA A 63 8.32 -6.01 3.20
N TYR A 64 8.41 -5.40 4.37
CA TYR A 64 9.11 -5.91 5.55
C TYR A 64 8.17 -5.84 6.75
N VAL A 65 8.04 -6.93 7.49
CA VAL A 65 7.31 -6.94 8.76
C VAL A 65 8.34 -6.92 9.88
N SER A 66 8.39 -5.84 10.66
CA SER A 66 9.37 -5.71 11.74
C SER A 66 9.16 -6.75 12.84
N THR A 67 10.14 -6.85 13.73
CA THR A 67 10.06 -7.63 14.97
C THR A 67 8.88 -7.21 15.87
N GLU A 68 8.43 -5.96 15.78
CA GLU A 68 7.24 -5.45 16.49
C GLU A 68 5.94 -5.64 15.68
N GLY A 69 6.01 -6.20 14.47
CA GLY A 69 4.86 -6.45 13.62
C GLY A 69 4.42 -5.26 12.75
N ARG A 70 5.21 -4.18 12.68
CA ARG A 70 4.94 -3.05 11.78
C ARG A 70 5.30 -3.41 10.34
N VAL A 71 4.41 -3.08 9.40
CA VAL A 71 4.63 -3.35 7.98
C VAL A 71 5.23 -2.13 7.29
N PHE A 72 6.41 -2.27 6.70
CA PHE A 72 7.02 -1.28 5.81
C PHE A 72 6.81 -1.79 4.39
N ALA A 73 6.25 -0.98 3.50
CA ALA A 73 5.99 -1.40 2.13
C ALA A 73 6.45 -0.33 1.14
N ARG A 74 7.06 -0.76 0.03
CA ARG A 74 7.50 0.09 -1.08
C ARG A 74 7.08 -0.55 -2.39
N ARG A 75 6.28 0.17 -3.17
CA ARG A 75 5.97 -0.17 -4.55
C ARG A 75 6.88 0.60 -5.50
N THR A 76 7.51 -0.10 -6.42
CA THR A 76 8.30 0.46 -7.52
C THR A 76 7.62 0.15 -8.84
N VAL A 77 7.48 1.17 -9.68
CA VAL A 77 6.98 1.07 -11.06
C VAL A 77 8.16 1.20 -12.00
N TYR A 78 8.22 0.32 -12.99
CA TYR A 78 9.18 0.36 -14.09
C TYR A 78 8.43 0.56 -15.41
N GLY A 79 8.93 1.46 -16.25
CA GLY A 79 8.38 1.72 -17.56
C GLY A 79 9.39 2.39 -18.49
N GLY A 80 8.92 2.91 -19.62
CA GLY A 80 9.80 3.43 -20.68
C GLY A 80 10.21 2.35 -21.68
N GLY A 81 10.89 2.75 -22.75
CA GLY A 81 11.42 1.81 -23.75
C GLY A 81 12.77 1.24 -23.32
N ALA A 82 13.21 0.15 -23.95
CA ALA A 82 14.48 -0.51 -23.64
C ALA A 82 15.69 0.43 -23.61
N ARG A 83 15.67 1.49 -24.44
CA ARG A 83 16.75 2.50 -24.53
C ARG A 83 16.71 3.58 -23.45
N ARG A 84 15.57 3.77 -22.77
CA ARG A 84 15.37 4.81 -21.74
C ARG A 84 14.43 4.27 -20.65
N PRO A 85 14.91 3.36 -19.79
CA PRO A 85 14.14 2.88 -18.66
C PRO A 85 13.84 4.04 -17.71
N LYS A 86 12.65 4.02 -17.12
CA LYS A 86 12.21 5.00 -16.12
C LYS A 86 11.60 4.28 -14.94
N THR A 87 11.81 4.83 -13.75
CA THR A 87 11.34 4.24 -12.49
C THR A 87 10.65 5.28 -11.62
N GLY A 88 9.77 4.82 -10.73
CA GLY A 88 9.05 5.65 -9.77
C GLY A 88 8.63 4.83 -8.56
N GLN A 89 8.55 5.42 -7.38
CA GLN A 89 8.32 4.68 -6.13
C GLN A 89 7.28 5.35 -5.23
N ALA A 90 6.58 4.53 -4.44
CA ALA A 90 5.73 4.97 -3.34
C ALA A 90 5.91 4.04 -2.13
N SER A 91 6.07 4.62 -0.94
CA SER A 91 6.32 3.87 0.30
C SER A 91 5.23 4.15 1.33
N SER A 92 5.03 3.22 2.27
CA SER A 92 4.08 3.34 3.40
C SER A 92 4.59 2.57 4.61
N VAL A 93 4.19 3.01 5.81
CA VAL A 93 4.45 2.31 7.08
C VAL A 93 3.10 2.06 7.77
N GLY A 94 2.72 0.79 7.91
CA GLY A 94 1.40 0.40 8.39
C GLY A 94 0.29 1.01 7.54
N SER A 95 -0.66 1.66 8.20
CA SER A 95 -1.77 2.38 7.57
C SER A 95 -1.39 3.80 7.12
N ASP A 96 -0.18 4.26 7.44
CA ASP A 96 0.29 5.61 7.18
C ASP A 96 1.19 5.61 5.94
N GLY A 97 0.65 6.06 4.80
CA GLY A 97 1.41 6.13 3.56
C GLY A 97 0.99 7.29 2.65
N PRO A 98 1.95 8.07 2.11
CA PRO A 98 1.67 9.07 1.09
C PRO A 98 1.01 8.44 -0.15
N GLY A 99 0.08 9.16 -0.76
CA GLY A 99 -0.61 8.72 -1.98
C GLY A 99 -1.61 7.57 -1.77
N GLY A 100 -2.12 7.40 -0.54
CA GLY A 100 -3.20 6.45 -0.23
C GLY A 100 -2.75 5.00 -0.19
N GLN A 101 -1.44 4.72 -0.09
CA GLN A 101 -0.93 3.37 0.08
C GLN A 101 -0.97 2.95 1.57
N GLN A 102 -1.54 1.78 1.84
CA GLN A 102 -1.66 1.22 3.19
C GLN A 102 -1.30 -0.25 3.15
N ALA A 103 -0.57 -0.74 4.15
CA ALA A 103 -0.15 -2.13 4.24
C ALA A 103 -0.54 -2.72 5.59
N ARG A 104 -1.17 -3.90 5.58
CA ARG A 104 -1.59 -4.59 6.80
C ARG A 104 -1.49 -6.10 6.66
N VAL A 105 -1.20 -6.77 7.77
CA VAL A 105 -1.29 -8.23 7.87
C VAL A 105 -2.68 -8.61 8.39
N SER A 106 -3.25 -9.68 7.83
CA SER A 106 -4.57 -10.21 8.18
C SER A 106 -4.54 -11.73 8.05
N GLY A 107 -4.35 -12.44 9.17
CA GLY A 107 -4.17 -13.89 9.16
C GLY A 107 -2.94 -14.28 8.33
N ARG A 108 -3.14 -15.07 7.26
CA ARG A 108 -2.11 -15.52 6.31
C ARG A 108 -1.99 -14.62 5.07
N SER A 109 -2.62 -13.44 5.07
CA SER A 109 -2.45 -12.48 4.00
C SER A 109 -1.66 -11.25 4.45
N LEU A 110 -0.76 -10.78 3.59
CA LEU A 110 -0.32 -9.38 3.56
C LEU A 110 -1.15 -8.65 2.50
N ILE A 111 -1.84 -7.59 2.92
CA ILE A 111 -2.73 -6.81 2.06
C ILE A 111 -2.15 -5.40 1.94
N VAL A 112 -1.87 -4.99 0.71
CA VAL A 112 -1.46 -3.62 0.38
C VAL A 112 -2.51 -2.99 -0.52
N THR A 113 -3.13 -1.92 -0.03
CA THR A 113 -4.13 -1.15 -0.77
C THR A 113 -3.49 0.15 -1.24
N THR A 114 -3.80 0.62 -2.44
CA THR A 114 -3.50 1.98 -2.88
C THR A 114 -4.77 2.61 -3.44
N GLN A 115 -5.25 3.65 -2.80
CA GLN A 115 -6.41 4.41 -3.29
C GLN A 115 -5.98 5.51 -4.26
N PHE A 116 -6.81 5.76 -5.26
CA PHE A 116 -6.71 6.90 -6.17
C PHE A 116 -8.12 7.33 -6.59
N ALA A 117 -8.27 8.50 -7.20
CA ALA A 117 -9.60 9.00 -7.53
C ALA A 117 -10.29 8.05 -8.53
N GLY A 118 -11.50 7.59 -8.23
CA GLY A 118 -12.26 6.68 -9.07
C GLY A 118 -11.78 5.21 -9.06
N GLY A 119 -10.86 4.82 -8.17
CA GLY A 119 -10.48 3.41 -8.06
C GLY A 119 -9.49 3.05 -6.96
N VAL A 120 -9.14 1.77 -6.92
CA VAL A 120 -8.27 1.19 -5.90
C VAL A 120 -7.41 0.09 -6.51
N ARG A 121 -6.14 -0.01 -6.08
CA ARG A 121 -5.31 -1.18 -6.32
C ARG A 121 -5.21 -1.98 -5.03
N LEU A 122 -5.60 -3.24 -5.06
CA LEU A 122 -5.48 -4.18 -3.96
C LEU A 122 -4.45 -5.24 -4.35
N VAL A 123 -3.32 -5.27 -3.65
CA VAL A 123 -2.34 -6.35 -3.74
C VAL A 123 -2.55 -7.25 -2.53
N ARG A 124 -2.89 -8.52 -2.76
CA ARG A 124 -2.99 -9.54 -1.72
C ARG A 124 -1.91 -10.59 -1.96
N ILE A 125 -1.03 -10.69 -1.00
CA ILE A 125 -0.02 -11.73 -0.89
C ILE A 125 -0.54 -12.76 0.10
N GLU A 126 -0.71 -14.00 -0.32
CA GLU A 126 -1.15 -15.10 0.53
C GLU A 126 0.04 -16.01 0.85
N PHE A 127 0.30 -16.26 2.13
CA PHE A 127 1.36 -17.15 2.59
C PHE A 127 0.85 -18.59 2.65
N ASN A 128 1.72 -19.57 2.39
CA ASN A 128 1.45 -20.97 2.71
C ASN A 128 1.41 -21.19 4.24
N ALA A 129 1.01 -22.39 4.68
CA ALA A 129 0.73 -22.65 6.10
C ALA A 129 1.98 -22.51 7.01
N ASP A 130 3.15 -22.79 6.46
CA ASP A 130 4.46 -22.75 7.11
C ASP A 130 5.24 -21.45 6.85
N PHE A 131 4.66 -20.49 6.11
CA PHE A 131 5.29 -19.21 5.78
C PHE A 131 6.66 -19.34 5.09
N SER A 132 6.86 -20.42 4.33
CA SER A 132 8.06 -20.64 3.50
C SER A 132 7.88 -20.16 2.06
N GLY A 133 6.63 -19.89 1.65
CA GLY A 133 6.27 -19.48 0.30
C GLY A 133 5.03 -18.60 0.28
N CYS A 134 4.77 -17.99 -0.87
CA CYS A 134 3.63 -17.11 -1.05
C CYS A 134 3.12 -17.07 -2.49
N THR A 135 1.90 -16.59 -2.66
CA THR A 135 1.30 -16.26 -3.96
C THR A 135 0.82 -14.81 -3.96
N THR A 136 0.75 -14.20 -5.13
CA THR A 136 0.34 -12.80 -5.28
C THR A 136 -0.89 -12.71 -6.19
N SER A 137 -1.90 -11.98 -5.75
CA SER A 137 -3.03 -11.53 -6.56
C SER A 137 -3.13 -10.02 -6.50
N VAL A 138 -3.41 -9.40 -7.65
CA VAL A 138 -3.57 -7.94 -7.76
C VAL A 138 -4.88 -7.65 -8.44
N VAL A 139 -5.69 -6.81 -7.81
CA VAL A 139 -6.99 -6.37 -8.33
C VAL A 139 -6.96 -4.86 -8.46
N LEU A 140 -7.39 -4.37 -9.62
CA LEU A 140 -7.69 -2.96 -9.83
C LEU A 140 -9.20 -2.77 -9.80
N GLY A 141 -9.71 -2.31 -8.66
CA GLY A 141 -11.10 -1.95 -8.49
C GLY A 141 -11.39 -0.56 -9.05
N ARG A 142 -12.61 -0.36 -9.56
CA ARG A 142 -13.13 0.95 -9.92
C ARG A 142 -14.29 1.31 -9.02
N GLU A 143 -14.46 2.61 -8.83
CA GLU A 143 -15.65 3.15 -8.21
C GLU A 143 -16.83 3.07 -9.19
N ASN A 144 -18.01 2.69 -8.68
CA ASN A 144 -19.21 2.60 -9.51
C ASN A 144 -19.54 3.94 -10.16
N GLY A 145 -19.93 3.91 -11.44
CA GLY A 145 -20.26 5.11 -12.22
C GLY A 145 -19.05 5.87 -12.76
N THR A 146 -17.82 5.50 -12.40
CA THR A 146 -16.61 6.16 -12.90
C THR A 146 -15.91 5.33 -13.98
N ALA A 147 -15.93 5.83 -15.22
CA ALA A 147 -15.27 5.15 -16.35
C ALA A 147 -13.73 5.27 -16.34
N ILE A 148 -13.18 6.27 -15.62
CA ILE A 148 -11.76 6.64 -15.65
C ILE A 148 -11.23 6.79 -14.22
N ALA A 149 -10.27 5.95 -13.85
CA ALA A 149 -9.47 6.14 -12.66
C ALA A 149 -8.42 7.25 -12.88
N ARG A 150 -8.23 8.13 -11.90
CA ARG A 150 -7.32 9.28 -11.97
C ARG A 150 -6.31 9.26 -10.83
N GLY A 151 -5.07 9.59 -11.14
CA GLY A 151 -4.00 9.70 -10.17
C GLY A 151 -2.80 10.48 -10.71
N ARG A 152 -1.65 10.26 -10.09
CA ARG A 152 -0.37 10.79 -10.56
C ARG A 152 0.55 9.64 -10.92
N SER A 153 1.26 9.78 -12.03
CA SER A 153 2.29 8.83 -12.43
C SER A 153 3.43 8.84 -11.40
N LEU A 154 3.80 7.67 -10.88
CA LEU A 154 4.95 7.57 -9.97
C LEU A 154 6.28 7.85 -10.67
N ILE A 155 6.34 7.73 -12.00
CA ILE A 155 7.58 7.88 -12.77
C ILE A 155 7.95 9.35 -13.01
N ASN A 156 6.96 10.19 -13.31
CA ASN A 156 7.21 11.58 -13.73
C ASN A 156 6.27 12.58 -13.06
N GLY A 157 5.46 12.13 -12.11
CA GLY A 157 4.52 12.98 -11.39
C GLY A 157 3.39 13.54 -12.24
N ALA A 158 3.26 13.24 -13.53
CA ALA A 158 2.20 13.81 -14.38
C ALA A 158 0.81 13.27 -14.01
N ALA A 159 -0.25 14.04 -14.34
CA ALA A 159 -1.62 13.55 -14.24
C ALA A 159 -1.78 12.27 -15.08
N LEU A 160 -2.39 11.24 -14.48
CA LEU A 160 -2.56 9.93 -15.08
C LEU A 160 -4.03 9.54 -15.04
N GLU A 161 -4.56 9.16 -16.19
CA GLU A 161 -5.91 8.64 -16.34
C GLU A 161 -5.84 7.20 -16.88
N ILE A 162 -6.53 6.28 -16.24
CA ILE A 162 -6.56 4.86 -16.59
C ILE A 162 -8.01 4.51 -16.91
N LYS A 163 -8.24 4.12 -18.17
CA LYS A 163 -9.55 3.68 -18.65
C LYS A 163 -9.73 2.18 -18.49
N GLU A 164 -8.65 1.42 -18.61
CA GLU A 164 -8.64 -0.04 -18.46
C GLU A 164 -7.29 -0.50 -17.93
N ALA A 165 -7.30 -1.58 -17.15
CA ALA A 165 -6.08 -2.22 -16.69
C ALA A 165 -6.27 -3.73 -16.53
N HIS A 166 -5.24 -4.48 -16.89
CA HIS A 166 -5.13 -5.92 -16.74
C HIS A 166 -3.81 -6.26 -16.05
N VAL A 167 -3.79 -7.35 -15.26
CA VAL A 167 -2.58 -7.80 -14.54
C VAL A 167 -2.16 -9.18 -15.04
N SER A 168 -0.86 -9.35 -15.25
CA SER A 168 -0.24 -10.61 -15.66
C SER A 168 1.11 -10.82 -14.96
N ASN A 169 1.74 -11.98 -15.19
CA ASN A 169 3.12 -12.30 -14.77
C ASN A 169 3.37 -12.08 -13.27
N THR A 170 2.47 -12.57 -12.42
CA THR A 170 2.64 -12.44 -10.97
C THR A 170 3.75 -13.34 -10.44
N SER A 171 4.48 -12.85 -9.44
CA SER A 171 5.48 -13.61 -8.70
C SER A 171 5.44 -13.25 -7.22
N CYS A 172 6.02 -14.12 -6.40
CA CYS A 172 6.14 -13.89 -4.96
C CYS A 172 7.36 -14.62 -4.40
N SER A 173 8.09 -13.96 -3.51
CA SER A 173 9.16 -14.55 -2.71
C SER A 173 9.13 -14.01 -1.29
N ILE A 174 9.55 -14.85 -0.34
CA ILE A 174 9.69 -14.50 1.07
C ILE A 174 11.11 -14.82 1.53
N GLN A 175 11.68 -13.97 2.37
CA GLN A 175 13.02 -14.14 2.92
C GLN A 175 13.10 -13.61 4.35
N VAL A 176 14.07 -14.10 5.11
CA VAL A 176 14.40 -13.55 6.43
C VAL A 176 15.21 -12.26 6.24
N GLY A 177 15.01 -11.30 7.14
CA GLY A 177 15.71 -10.02 7.15
C GLY A 177 14.92 -8.86 6.53
N ASN A 178 15.49 -7.66 6.64
CA ASN A 178 14.91 -6.42 6.15
C ASN A 178 15.39 -6.13 4.71
N ALA A 179 14.50 -6.25 3.73
CA ALA A 179 14.80 -5.94 2.33
C ALA A 179 15.09 -4.45 2.03
N PHE A 180 15.03 -3.58 3.04
CA PHE A 180 15.36 -2.16 2.92
C PHE A 180 16.72 -1.80 3.54
N GLU A 181 17.39 -2.75 4.18
CA GLU A 181 18.76 -2.59 4.68
C GLU A 181 19.72 -3.08 3.60
N HIS A 182 20.45 -2.13 3.01
CA HIS A 182 21.56 -2.33 2.09
C HIS A 182 22.73 -1.47 2.54
#